data_AF-A0A125Q951-F1
#
_entry.id   AF-A0A125Q951-F1
#
_cell.length_a   1.000
_cell.length_b   1.000
_cell.length_c   1.000
_cell.angle_alpha   90.00
_cell.angle_beta   90.00
_cell.angle_gamma   90.00
#
_symmetry.space_group_name_H-M   'P 1'
#
loop_
_entity.id
_entity.type
_entity.pdbx_description
1 polymer ?
#
loop_
_entity_poly.entity_id
_entity_poly.type
_entity_poly.pdbx_seq_one_letter_code
_entity_poly.pdbx_strand_id
1 'polypeptide(L)'
;MLTGPERRRRWSLEDRAQILAEAFAPGAVVCDVARRFDVATGLIYTWRRQALAQEAGPAFVPAKLVDVASNGGAAEPAMCVDFPSGVKVRIGAAAPCDLAAAIMRALK
;
A
#
# COMPACT_ATOMS: atom_id res chain seq x y z
N MET A 1 0.22 46.37 6.99
CA MET A 1 -0.84 45.42 7.41
C MET A 1 -1.12 44.47 6.26
N LEU A 2 -0.74 43.20 6.37
CA LEU A 2 -1.02 42.17 5.37
C LEU A 2 -2.44 41.67 5.59
N THR A 3 -3.42 42.25 4.91
CA THR A 3 -4.79 41.69 4.85
C THR A 3 -4.78 40.59 3.77
N GLY A 4 -4.35 39.39 4.14
CA GLY A 4 -4.55 38.21 3.29
C GLY A 4 -5.91 37.61 3.65
N PRO A 5 -6.86 37.45 2.72
CA PRO A 5 -8.12 36.82 3.04
C PRO A 5 -7.88 35.36 3.43
N GLU A 6 -8.03 35.13 4.72
CA GLU A 6 -8.22 33.85 5.36
C GLU A 6 -9.40 33.09 4.74
N ARG A 7 -9.14 32.01 3.98
CA ARG A 7 -10.00 30.81 3.95
C ARG A 7 -9.32 29.67 3.23
N ARG A 8 -8.64 28.77 3.97
CA ARG A 8 -8.27 27.45 3.45
C ARG A 8 -9.54 26.77 2.94
N ARG A 9 -9.81 26.83 1.63
CA ARG A 9 -10.93 26.15 1.00
C ARG A 9 -10.74 24.66 1.31
N ARG A 10 -11.60 24.10 2.17
CA ARG A 10 -11.60 22.67 2.47
C ARG A 10 -12.22 21.97 1.26
N TRP A 11 -11.39 21.32 0.48
CA TRP A 11 -11.83 20.51 -0.65
C TRP A 11 -12.43 19.20 -0.13
N SER A 12 -13.74 19.04 -0.32
CA SER A 12 -14.43 17.78 -0.08
C SER A 12 -13.93 16.71 -1.05
N LEU A 13 -14.24 15.44 -0.78
CA LEU A 13 -13.87 14.36 -1.70
C LEU A 13 -14.55 14.53 -3.07
N GLU A 14 -15.80 15.01 -3.06
CA GLU A 14 -16.58 15.29 -4.28
C GLU A 14 -15.95 16.43 -5.08
N ASP A 15 -15.57 17.54 -4.44
CA ASP A 15 -14.89 18.64 -5.14
C ASP A 15 -13.57 18.17 -5.78
N ARG A 16 -12.79 17.35 -5.06
CA ARG A 16 -11.53 16.80 -5.59
C ARG A 16 -11.79 15.89 -6.78
N ALA A 17 -12.82 15.05 -6.73
CA ALA A 17 -13.19 14.18 -7.83
C ALA A 17 -13.60 14.98 -9.07
N GLN A 18 -14.40 16.04 -8.90
CA GLN A 18 -14.78 16.94 -9.98
C GLN A 18 -13.55 17.63 -10.61
N ILE A 19 -12.66 18.18 -9.77
CA ILE A 19 -11.43 18.84 -10.24
C ILE A 19 -10.54 17.86 -11.00
N LEU A 20 -10.40 16.62 -10.51
CA LEU A 20 -9.61 15.60 -11.19
C LEU A 20 -10.24 15.18 -12.53
N ALA A 21 -11.56 15.04 -12.59
CA ALA A 21 -12.26 14.73 -13.82
C ALA A 21 -12.08 15.83 -14.88
N GLU A 22 -12.20 17.10 -14.49
CA GLU A 22 -11.99 18.23 -15.42
C GLU A 22 -10.51 18.38 -15.82
N ALA A 23 -9.57 18.23 -14.87
CA ALA A 23 -8.15 18.39 -15.11
C ALA A 23 -7.55 17.34 -16.05
N PHE A 24 -8.12 16.13 -16.08
CA PHE A 24 -7.63 15.00 -16.89
C PHE A 24 -8.61 14.60 -18.01
N ALA A 25 -9.59 15.45 -18.34
CA ALA A 25 -10.42 15.26 -19.52
C ALA A 25 -9.60 15.41 -20.82
N PRO A 26 -10.01 14.77 -21.93
CA PRO A 26 -9.34 14.92 -23.22
C PRO A 26 -9.24 16.40 -23.64
N GLY A 27 -8.03 16.88 -23.91
CA GLY A 27 -7.78 18.27 -24.31
C GLY A 27 -7.76 19.28 -23.15
N ALA A 28 -7.93 18.84 -21.90
CA ALA A 28 -7.81 19.73 -20.75
C ALA A 28 -6.35 20.10 -20.45
N VAL A 29 -6.16 21.31 -19.94
CA VAL A 29 -4.87 21.80 -19.44
C VAL A 29 -4.96 21.95 -17.93
N VAL A 30 -4.21 21.12 -17.19
CA VAL A 30 -4.24 21.07 -15.71
C VAL A 30 -3.99 22.44 -15.09
N CYS A 31 -3.11 23.26 -15.68
CA CYS A 31 -2.82 24.61 -15.19
C CYS A 31 -4.03 25.57 -15.30
N ASP A 32 -4.86 25.43 -16.33
CA ASP A 32 -6.04 26.28 -16.50
C ASP A 32 -7.14 25.88 -15.51
N VAL A 33 -7.32 24.58 -15.30
CA VAL A 33 -8.23 24.04 -14.27
C VAL A 33 -7.76 24.46 -12.87
N ALA A 34 -6.46 24.33 -12.58
CA ALA A 34 -5.85 24.80 -11.33
C ALA A 34 -6.17 26.27 -11.03
N ARG A 35 -6.06 27.16 -12.02
CA ARG A 35 -6.42 28.59 -11.87
C ARG A 35 -7.92 28.80 -11.65
N ARG A 36 -8.79 28.08 -12.37
CA ARG A 36 -10.26 28.21 -12.21
C ARG A 36 -10.73 27.84 -10.81
N PHE A 37 -10.14 26.80 -10.23
CA PHE A 37 -10.51 26.30 -8.91
C PHE A 37 -9.70 26.94 -7.76
N ASP A 38 -8.73 27.81 -8.07
CA ASP A 38 -7.78 28.38 -7.10
C ASP A 38 -7.04 27.28 -6.31
N VAL A 39 -6.51 26.30 -7.04
CA VAL A 39 -5.78 25.13 -6.51
C VAL A 39 -4.38 25.08 -7.10
N ALA A 40 -3.38 24.79 -6.28
CA ALA A 40 -2.03 24.53 -6.78
C ALA A 40 -2.00 23.24 -7.64
N THR A 41 -1.40 23.30 -8.83
CA THR A 41 -1.25 22.15 -9.74
C THR A 41 -0.65 20.92 -9.04
N GLY A 42 0.32 21.13 -8.13
CA GLY A 42 0.94 20.04 -7.36
C GLY A 42 -0.03 19.31 -6.43
N LEU A 43 -1.08 19.99 -5.95
CA LEU A 43 -2.13 19.40 -5.12
C LEU A 43 -3.03 18.49 -5.96
N ILE A 44 -3.36 18.89 -7.19
CA ILE A 44 -4.13 18.08 -8.16
C ILE A 44 -3.40 16.76 -8.44
N TYR A 45 -2.09 16.81 -8.73
CA TYR A 45 -1.29 15.59 -8.93
C TYR A 45 -1.19 14.72 -7.68
N THR A 46 -1.17 15.32 -6.49
CA THR A 46 -1.18 14.58 -5.23
C THR A 46 -2.51 13.85 -5.03
N TRP A 47 -3.64 14.51 -5.28
CA TRP A 47 -4.96 13.88 -5.23
C TRP A 47 -5.11 12.78 -6.29
N ARG A 48 -4.57 12.97 -7.49
CA ARG A 48 -4.56 11.92 -8.52
C ARG A 48 -3.84 10.67 -8.03
N ARG A 49 -2.64 10.81 -7.45
CA ARG A 49 -1.90 9.67 -6.89
C ARG A 49 -2.68 8.99 -5.77
N GLN A 50 -3.32 9.76 -4.89
CA GLN A 50 -4.14 9.22 -3.80
C GLN A 50 -5.38 8.46 -4.32
N ALA A 51 -6.05 8.99 -5.35
CA ALA A 51 -7.19 8.32 -5.99
C ALA A 51 -6.77 6.98 -6.60
N LEU A 52 -5.70 6.97 -7.40
CA LEU A 52 -5.17 5.76 -8.02
C LEU A 52 -4.71 4.71 -6.99
N ALA A 53 -4.14 5.15 -5.86
CA ALA A 53 -3.74 4.24 -4.79
C ALA A 53 -4.94 3.62 -4.06
N GLN A 54 -6.07 4.33 -3.97
CA GLN A 54 -7.31 3.76 -3.41
C GLN A 54 -8.01 2.82 -4.38
N GLU A 55 -7.98 3.11 -5.68
CA GLU A 55 -8.50 2.22 -6.73
C GLU A 55 -7.69 0.92 -6.84
N ALA A 56 -6.37 1.00 -6.61
CA ALA A 56 -5.49 -0.16 -6.66
C ALA A 56 -5.60 -1.07 -5.43
N GLY A 57 -6.13 -0.58 -4.30
CA GLY A 57 -6.00 -1.25 -3.00
C GLY A 57 -4.53 -1.62 -2.67
N PRO A 58 -4.25 -2.38 -1.61
CA PRO A 58 -3.00 -3.13 -1.55
C PRO A 58 -3.05 -4.22 -2.64
N ALA A 59 -2.73 -3.85 -3.87
CA ALA A 59 -2.51 -4.81 -4.94
C ALA A 59 -1.27 -5.62 -4.58
N PHE A 60 -1.47 -6.85 -4.09
CA PHE A 60 -0.46 -7.89 -4.15
C PHE A 60 -0.16 -8.11 -5.63
N VAL A 61 0.86 -7.42 -6.16
CA VAL A 61 1.41 -7.74 -7.47
C VAL A 61 2.15 -9.06 -7.29
N PRO A 62 1.77 -10.16 -7.97
CA PRO A 62 2.51 -11.40 -7.86
C PRO A 62 3.92 -11.16 -8.37
N ALA A 63 4.89 -11.12 -7.46
CA ALA A 63 6.29 -11.14 -7.83
C ALA A 63 6.52 -12.51 -8.50
N LYS A 64 6.70 -12.51 -9.82
CA LYS A 64 7.23 -13.70 -10.51
C LYS A 64 8.67 -13.85 -10.04
N LEU A 65 8.90 -14.75 -9.09
CA LEU A 65 10.22 -15.29 -8.83
C LEU A 65 10.69 -15.91 -10.16
N VAL A 66 11.60 -15.23 -10.83
CA VAL A 66 12.41 -15.86 -11.87
C VAL A 66 13.25 -16.87 -11.12
N ASP A 67 12.92 -18.15 -11.32
CA ASP A 67 13.64 -19.27 -10.73
C ASP A 67 15.10 -19.21 -11.22
N VAL A 68 15.95 -18.58 -10.41
CA VAL A 68 17.38 -18.87 -10.44
C VAL A 68 17.50 -20.13 -9.60
N ALA A 69 17.33 -21.27 -10.28
CA ALA A 69 17.54 -22.65 -9.81
C ALA A 69 18.11 -22.71 -8.39
N SER A 70 17.21 -22.55 -7.41
CA SER A 70 17.54 -22.71 -6.01
C SER A 70 17.10 -24.11 -5.66
N ASN A 71 18.07 -25.01 -5.74
CA ASN A 71 17.94 -26.40 -5.34
C ASN A 71 17.56 -26.45 -3.86
N GLY A 72 16.27 -26.65 -3.56
CA GLY A 72 15.74 -26.76 -2.20
C GLY A 72 14.27 -26.42 -2.15
N GLY A 73 13.42 -27.40 -2.52
CA GLY A 73 11.98 -27.28 -2.40
C GLY A 73 11.58 -26.91 -0.97
N ALA A 74 11.10 -25.69 -0.78
CA ALA A 74 10.43 -25.29 0.45
C ALA A 74 9.09 -26.02 0.51
N ALA A 75 9.09 -27.22 1.08
CA ALA A 75 7.88 -27.93 1.45
C ALA A 75 7.05 -27.01 2.35
N GLU A 76 5.77 -26.84 2.01
CA GLU A 76 4.84 -26.07 2.83
C GLU A 76 4.90 -26.55 4.29
N PRO A 77 4.87 -25.64 5.27
CA PRO A 77 4.94 -26.03 6.66
C PRO A 77 3.73 -26.89 7.01
N ALA A 78 3.96 -28.08 7.55
CA ALA A 78 2.90 -28.96 8.04
C ALA A 78 2.15 -28.33 9.24
N MET A 79 2.82 -27.42 9.95
CA MET A 79 2.27 -26.74 11.12
C MET A 79 2.90 -25.35 11.29
N CYS A 80 2.06 -24.37 11.65
CA CYS A 80 2.48 -23.08 12.18
C CYS A 80 1.95 -22.93 13.62
N VAL A 81 2.82 -22.45 14.52
CA VAL A 81 2.46 -22.14 15.91
C VAL A 81 2.77 -20.67 16.20
N ASP A 82 1.77 -19.95 16.69
CA ASP A 82 1.86 -18.56 17.12
C ASP A 82 1.93 -18.47 18.65
N PHE A 83 2.94 -17.78 19.18
CA PHE A 83 3.12 -17.56 20.61
C PHE A 83 2.67 -16.16 21.04
N PRO A 84 2.19 -15.97 22.28
CA PRO A 84 1.82 -14.66 22.82
C PRO A 84 2.97 -13.64 22.84
N SER A 85 4.22 -14.12 22.79
CA SER A 85 5.44 -13.30 22.69
C SER A 85 5.64 -12.66 21.31
N GLY A 86 4.78 -12.96 20.33
CA GLY A 86 4.91 -12.51 18.94
C GLY A 86 5.86 -13.38 18.10
N VAL A 87 6.42 -14.44 18.67
CA VAL A 87 7.24 -15.41 17.95
C VAL A 87 6.34 -16.37 17.16
N LYS A 88 6.66 -16.59 15.89
CA LYS A 88 5.99 -17.55 15.00
C LYS A 88 6.94 -18.67 14.62
N VAL A 89 6.57 -19.90 14.95
CA VAL A 89 7.35 -21.11 14.61
C VAL A 89 6.68 -21.84 13.46
N ARG A 90 7.47 -22.17 12.43
CA ARG A 90 7.02 -22.95 11.27
C ARG A 90 7.75 -24.29 11.26
N ILE A 91 7.00 -25.38 11.20
CA ILE A 91 7.53 -26.74 11.24
C ILE A 91 7.21 -27.42 9.90
N GLY A 92 8.25 -27.77 9.16
CA GLY A 92 8.12 -28.52 7.90
C GLY A 92 7.75 -29.99 8.17
N ALA A 93 7.10 -30.65 7.21
CA ALA A 93 6.68 -32.06 7.34
C ALA A 93 7.85 -33.04 7.62
N ALA A 94 9.06 -32.69 7.19
CA ALA A 94 10.28 -33.48 7.40
C ALA A 94 11.05 -33.11 8.68
N ALA A 95 10.53 -32.19 9.51
CA ALA A 95 11.22 -31.75 10.72
C ALA A 95 11.27 -32.89 11.77
N PRO A 96 12.45 -33.21 12.33
CA PRO A 96 12.56 -34.18 13.41
C PRO A 96 11.76 -33.72 14.64
N CYS A 97 10.99 -34.64 15.23
CA CYS A 97 10.14 -34.34 16.38
C CYS A 97 10.93 -33.78 17.57
N ASP A 98 12.14 -34.27 17.81
CA ASP A 98 13.00 -33.79 18.90
C ASP A 98 13.44 -32.34 18.72
N LEU A 99 13.74 -31.93 17.48
CA LEU A 99 14.09 -30.55 17.17
C LEU A 99 12.89 -29.62 17.37
N ALA A 100 11.72 -30.03 16.87
CA ALA A 100 10.48 -29.29 17.07
C ALA A 100 10.16 -29.14 18.58
N ALA A 101 10.26 -30.23 19.34
CA ALA A 101 10.03 -30.23 20.79
C ALA A 101 11.04 -29.35 21.55
N ALA A 102 12.32 -29.40 21.19
CA ALA A 102 13.36 -28.58 21.80
C ALA A 102 13.09 -27.08 21.57
N ILE A 103 12.72 -26.69 20.36
CA ILE A 103 12.37 -25.31 20.02
C ILE A 103 11.11 -24.87 20.80
N MET A 104 10.06 -25.70 20.82
CA MET A 104 8.83 -25.42 21.56
C MET A 104 9.09 -25.25 23.08
N ARG A 105 10.03 -26.02 23.64
CA ARG A 105 10.42 -25.92 25.05
C ARG A 105 11.27 -24.68 25.35
N ALA A 106 12.11 -24.26 24.41
CA ALA A 106 12.93 -23.06 24.55
C ALA A 106 12.14 -21.74 24.41
N LEU A 107 10.97 -21.79 23.75
CA LEU A 107 10.12 -20.62 23.47
C LEU A 107 8.91 -20.49 24.42
N LYS A 108 8.78 -21.38 25.40
CA LYS A 108 7.77 -21.31 26.45
C LYS A 108 8.14 -20.27 27.50
#